data_AF-A0AB36KVN2-F1
#
_entry.id   AF-A0AB36KVN2-F1
#
_cell.length_a   1.000
_cell.length_b   1.000
_cell.length_c   1.000
_cell.angle_alpha   90.00
_cell.angle_beta   90.00
_cell.angle_gamma   90.00
#
_symmetry.space_group_name_H-M   'P 1'
#
loop_
_entity.id
_entity.type
_entity.pdbx_description
1 polymer ?
#
loop_
_entity_poly.entity_id
_entity_poly.type
_entity_poly.pdbx_seq_one_letter_code
_entity_poly.pdbx_strand_id
1 'polypeptide(L)'
;MSGYIPKPALPNATSANNGVEPVDIHAQRWAEYKDLPPKEDVKPNAVGCVFAKSCDLPDGVIDHRKPAGFIPVEKVANYGEFAILGGRETDADGNIPLKKISGSALPTAIGTLVLGRAAVAVSSSCGALYTAGAAGAAGVATETAAAIAAGTGVVTAGVVAGFLGGMVAMLWPSSLGDSSLYTEDQLQSLKKARTRVRLHVEQQADGTLKGYGYNTQKRTDWEMIPVVQFDEQGAQRVADFGDGVTLIWTPAVNPSSTSGIPPLEAAPQAPQIWIYPPTEQADNIIVSPIYPDTYKDFILVFPAGSGVQPLYIVMNVRLDPGTVMGQGKDVTGIWLAGATSGLGAPIPTEIADQLRGKSFGTFDSFRRALWKAVASTELVEQFTDNNVDRMREGKAPKARYRDRAGKRGSFELHHADEVAKGGKVYDVDNLNVVTPKHHLDIHRNG
;
A
#
# COMPACT_ATOMS: atom_id res chain seq x y z
N MET A 1 -38.66 -3.24 -39.58
CA MET A 1 -39.18 -2.25 -38.62
C MET A 1 -39.90 -3.00 -37.53
N SER A 2 -39.38 -3.04 -36.31
CA SER A 2 -40.15 -3.50 -35.15
C SER A 2 -39.79 -2.56 -34.00
N GLY A 3 -40.72 -1.64 -33.74
CA GLY A 3 -40.59 -0.55 -32.79
C GLY A 3 -40.76 -1.03 -31.36
N TYR A 4 -39.89 -0.56 -30.49
CA TYR A 4 -39.98 -0.74 -29.04
C TYR A 4 -41.09 0.18 -28.50
N ILE A 5 -42.09 -0.38 -27.83
CA ILE A 5 -43.13 0.37 -27.10
C ILE A 5 -42.69 0.46 -25.63
N PRO A 6 -42.51 1.65 -25.04
CA PRO A 6 -42.18 1.79 -23.62
C PRO A 6 -43.40 1.49 -22.74
N LYS A 7 -43.18 0.79 -21.62
CA LYS A 7 -44.19 0.59 -20.56
C LYS A 7 -44.48 1.92 -19.84
N PRO A 8 -45.73 2.18 -19.39
CA PRO A 8 -46.07 3.42 -18.70
C PRO A 8 -45.56 3.45 -17.26
N ALA A 9 -45.22 4.65 -16.79
CA ALA A 9 -44.78 4.95 -15.43
C ALA A 9 -45.91 4.76 -14.41
N LEU A 10 -45.57 4.20 -13.24
CA LEU A 10 -46.46 4.16 -12.07
C LEU A 10 -46.42 5.51 -11.33
N PRO A 11 -47.56 6.05 -10.86
CA PRO A 11 -47.62 7.37 -10.24
C PRO A 11 -47.37 7.35 -8.73
N ASN A 12 -46.45 8.24 -8.32
CA ASN A 12 -46.32 8.98 -7.05
C ASN A 12 -46.51 8.29 -5.69
N ALA A 13 -45.44 8.31 -4.89
CA ALA A 13 -45.51 8.66 -3.47
C ALA A 13 -44.48 9.78 -3.17
N THR A 14 -45.01 10.91 -2.73
CA THR A 14 -44.32 12.18 -2.44
C THR A 14 -43.47 12.11 -1.17
N SER A 15 -42.26 12.69 -1.17
CA SER A 15 -41.96 13.96 -0.48
C SER A 15 -40.45 14.22 -0.32
N ALA A 16 -40.07 15.45 -0.68
CA ALA A 16 -38.92 16.23 -0.22
C ALA A 16 -37.53 15.55 -0.10
N ASN A 17 -36.69 15.78 -1.10
CA ASN A 17 -35.31 16.22 -0.86
C ASN A 17 -34.83 17.12 -1.99
N ASN A 18 -34.22 18.24 -1.60
CA ASN A 18 -33.70 19.27 -2.49
C ASN A 18 -32.70 18.69 -3.49
N GLY A 19 -32.78 19.20 -4.72
CA GLY A 19 -31.91 18.85 -5.82
C GLY A 19 -30.43 19.07 -5.51
N VAL A 20 -29.72 17.96 -5.43
CA VAL A 20 -28.35 17.82 -5.93
C VAL A 20 -28.39 16.48 -6.66
N GLU A 21 -28.32 16.49 -8.00
CA GLU A 21 -28.01 15.25 -8.72
C GLU A 21 -26.68 14.73 -8.16
N PRO A 22 -26.53 13.42 -7.87
CA PRO A 22 -25.26 12.89 -7.44
C PRO A 22 -24.23 13.25 -8.51
N VAL A 23 -23.27 14.09 -8.15
CA VAL A 23 -22.19 14.48 -9.04
C VAL A 23 -21.44 13.19 -9.36
N ASP A 24 -21.44 12.81 -10.63
CA ASP A 24 -20.60 11.72 -11.11
C ASP A 24 -19.13 12.17 -11.06
N ILE A 25 -18.52 11.96 -9.90
CA ILE A 25 -17.12 12.24 -9.63
C ILE A 25 -16.19 11.50 -10.59
N HIS A 26 -16.63 10.38 -11.18
CA HIS A 26 -15.85 9.64 -12.17
C HIS A 26 -15.83 10.39 -13.50
N ALA A 27 -16.99 10.91 -13.94
CA ALA A 27 -17.10 11.73 -15.14
C ALA A 27 -16.31 13.06 -15.01
N GLN A 28 -16.33 13.70 -13.83
CA GLN A 28 -15.55 14.92 -13.59
C GLN A 28 -14.04 14.67 -13.63
N ARG A 29 -13.55 13.59 -13.01
CA ARG A 29 -12.12 13.26 -13.00
C ARG A 29 -11.62 12.82 -14.37
N TRP A 30 -12.45 12.13 -15.17
CA TRP A 30 -12.15 11.86 -16.58
C TRP A 30 -12.10 13.14 -17.43
N ALA A 31 -12.98 14.11 -17.16
CA ALA A 31 -12.98 15.39 -17.86
C ALA A 31 -11.70 16.23 -17.61
N GLU A 32 -10.98 16.00 -16.50
CA GLU A 32 -9.66 16.59 -16.25
C GLU A 32 -8.57 15.99 -17.17
N TYR A 33 -8.75 14.75 -17.62
CA TYR A 33 -7.85 14.02 -18.49
C TYR A 33 -8.24 14.14 -19.97
N LYS A 34 -8.01 15.33 -20.55
CA LYS A 34 -8.17 15.53 -22.00
C LYS A 34 -7.30 14.55 -22.80
N ASP A 35 -7.83 13.99 -23.88
CA ASP A 35 -7.03 13.28 -24.89
C ASP A 35 -5.89 14.18 -25.35
N LEU A 36 -4.66 13.86 -24.90
CA LEU A 36 -3.49 14.63 -25.26
C LEU A 36 -3.11 14.25 -26.69
N PRO A 37 -2.99 15.22 -27.62
CA PRO A 37 -2.36 14.94 -28.91
C PRO A 37 -0.91 14.48 -28.65
N PRO A 38 -0.35 13.61 -29.50
CA PRO A 38 1.03 13.17 -29.36
C PRO A 38 1.94 14.41 -29.26
N LYS A 39 2.63 14.60 -28.12
CA LYS A 39 3.68 15.62 -28.02
C LYS A 39 4.86 15.14 -28.86
N GLU A 40 5.39 16.03 -29.70
CA GLU A 40 6.68 15.80 -30.34
C GLU A 40 7.77 15.77 -29.26
N ASP A 41 8.32 14.58 -29.01
CA ASP A 41 9.34 14.35 -28.01
C ASP A 41 10.69 14.97 -28.41
N VAL A 42 11.25 15.77 -27.50
CA VAL A 42 12.70 16.03 -27.46
C VAL A 42 13.37 14.73 -27.04
N LYS A 43 13.94 14.02 -28.02
CA LYS A 43 14.56 12.69 -27.90
C LYS A 43 15.68 12.63 -26.84
N PRO A 44 15.60 11.73 -25.86
CA PRO A 44 16.74 10.97 -25.40
C PRO A 44 16.79 9.65 -26.20
N ASN A 45 17.95 9.32 -26.76
CA ASN A 45 18.18 8.14 -27.59
C ASN A 45 17.94 6.81 -26.84
N ALA A 46 16.75 6.22 -26.99
CA ALA A 46 16.52 4.78 -26.89
C ALA A 46 15.31 4.42 -27.77
N VAL A 47 15.56 3.90 -28.97
CA VAL A 47 14.51 3.60 -29.95
C VAL A 47 13.74 2.35 -29.49
N GLY A 48 12.50 2.53 -28.99
CA GLY A 48 11.45 1.50 -29.00
C GLY A 48 11.40 0.46 -27.88
N CYS A 49 12.34 0.43 -26.93
CA CYS A 49 12.30 -0.55 -25.84
C CYS A 49 11.23 -0.24 -24.77
N VAL A 50 10.71 -1.28 -24.13
CA VAL A 50 9.80 -1.23 -22.98
C VAL A 50 10.25 -2.18 -21.89
N PHE A 51 9.93 -1.91 -20.63
CA PHE A 51 10.31 -2.77 -19.53
C PHE A 51 9.47 -4.05 -19.48
N ALA A 52 8.15 -3.89 -19.62
CA ALA A 52 7.19 -4.99 -19.68
C ALA A 52 6.15 -4.70 -20.75
N LYS A 53 5.73 -5.75 -21.47
CA LYS A 53 4.62 -5.75 -22.43
C LYS A 53 3.90 -7.10 -22.41
N SER A 54 2.70 -7.13 -22.98
CA SER A 54 1.95 -8.37 -23.16
C SER A 54 2.71 -9.34 -24.09
N CYS A 55 2.80 -10.60 -23.68
CA CYS A 55 3.32 -11.70 -24.49
C CYS A 55 2.38 -12.12 -25.62
N ASP A 56 1.15 -11.61 -25.65
CA ASP A 56 0.20 -11.86 -26.75
C ASP A 56 0.46 -10.96 -27.96
N LEU A 57 1.38 -9.99 -27.82
CA LEU A 57 1.81 -9.14 -28.92
C LEU A 57 2.84 -9.88 -29.79
N PRO A 58 2.81 -9.67 -31.12
CA PRO A 58 3.85 -10.19 -32.01
C PRO A 58 5.26 -9.72 -31.62
N ASP A 59 6.26 -10.47 -32.05
CA ASP A 59 7.67 -10.16 -31.83
C ASP A 59 8.02 -8.74 -32.29
N GLY A 60 8.70 -7.98 -31.42
CA GLY A 60 9.12 -6.61 -31.67
C GLY A 60 7.99 -5.57 -31.58
N VAL A 61 6.73 -6.01 -31.43
CA VAL A 61 5.57 -5.12 -31.30
C VAL A 61 5.28 -4.84 -29.83
N ILE A 62 5.30 -3.56 -29.47
CA ILE A 62 5.05 -3.09 -28.09
C ILE A 62 3.62 -2.57 -27.85
N ASP A 63 2.83 -2.45 -28.92
CA ASP A 63 1.50 -1.82 -28.92
C ASP A 63 0.45 -2.71 -29.60
N HIS A 64 -0.77 -2.74 -29.07
CA HIS A 64 -1.90 -3.34 -29.76
C HIS A 64 -2.27 -2.46 -30.97
N ARG A 65 -1.95 -2.96 -32.17
CA ARG A 65 -2.28 -2.32 -33.45
C ARG A 65 -3.49 -3.01 -34.08
N LYS A 66 -4.67 -2.86 -33.47
CA LYS A 66 -5.94 -3.26 -34.10
C LYS A 66 -6.56 -2.06 -34.81
N PRO A 67 -7.27 -2.23 -35.95
CA PRO A 67 -7.83 -1.12 -36.74
C PRO A 67 -8.72 -0.13 -35.97
N ALA A 68 -9.31 -0.56 -34.85
CA ALA A 68 -10.16 0.26 -33.98
C ALA A 68 -9.44 0.85 -32.75
N GLY A 69 -8.11 0.70 -32.65
CA GLY A 69 -7.36 1.12 -31.46
C GLY A 69 -7.76 0.38 -30.18
N PHE A 70 -8.33 -0.82 -30.31
CA PHE A 70 -8.80 -1.64 -29.20
C PHE A 70 -7.63 -2.29 -28.47
N ILE A 71 -7.55 -2.06 -27.16
CA ILE A 71 -6.62 -2.71 -26.24
C ILE A 71 -7.46 -3.69 -25.40
N PRO A 72 -7.16 -5.01 -25.43
CA PRO A 72 -7.90 -5.99 -24.65
C PRO A 72 -7.65 -5.84 -23.15
N VAL A 73 -8.62 -6.28 -22.33
CA VAL A 73 -8.37 -6.53 -20.91
C VAL A 73 -7.59 -7.84 -20.81
N GLU A 74 -6.43 -7.80 -20.17
CA GLU A 74 -5.50 -8.94 -20.08
C GLU A 74 -5.23 -9.30 -18.62
N LYS A 75 -4.73 -10.51 -18.37
CA LYS A 75 -4.27 -10.87 -17.02
C LYS A 75 -2.88 -10.31 -16.80
N VAL A 76 -2.53 -10.00 -15.55
CA VAL A 76 -1.15 -9.62 -15.20
C VAL A 76 -0.12 -10.66 -15.66
N ALA A 77 -0.51 -11.95 -15.67
CA ALA A 77 0.33 -13.06 -16.12
C ALA A 77 0.77 -12.95 -17.59
N ASN A 78 0.04 -12.22 -18.44
CA ASN A 78 0.44 -11.98 -19.82
C ASN A 78 1.64 -11.02 -19.91
N TYR A 79 1.92 -10.26 -18.85
CA TYR A 79 3.05 -9.33 -18.77
C TYR A 79 4.26 -9.93 -18.06
N GLY A 80 4.08 -11.02 -17.33
CA GLY A 80 5.16 -11.73 -16.66
C GLY A 80 4.77 -12.42 -15.35
N GLU A 81 5.78 -12.91 -14.64
CA GLU A 81 5.61 -13.62 -13.37
C GLU A 81 5.39 -12.63 -12.23
N PHE A 82 4.30 -12.81 -11.48
CA PHE A 82 3.83 -11.83 -10.50
C PHE A 82 3.81 -12.43 -9.09
N ALA A 83 4.31 -11.69 -8.10
CA ALA A 83 4.29 -12.08 -6.71
C ALA A 83 3.94 -10.91 -5.79
N ILE A 84 3.29 -11.22 -4.67
CA ILE A 84 3.00 -10.25 -3.60
C ILE A 84 3.73 -10.69 -2.34
N LEU A 85 4.45 -9.76 -1.74
CA LEU A 85 5.02 -9.88 -0.41
C LEU A 85 4.33 -8.91 0.55
N GLY A 86 4.34 -9.25 1.83
CA GLY A 86 3.96 -8.31 2.87
C GLY A 86 4.54 -8.72 4.22
N GLY A 87 4.54 -7.76 5.13
CA GLY A 87 4.94 -7.97 6.52
C GLY A 87 3.96 -7.30 7.47
N ARG A 88 3.84 -7.84 8.68
CA ARG A 88 2.91 -7.34 9.71
C ARG A 88 3.62 -6.64 10.86
N GLU A 89 4.81 -7.13 11.20
CA GLU A 89 5.55 -6.71 12.38
C GLU A 89 6.87 -6.10 11.94
N THR A 90 7.35 -5.16 12.76
CA THR A 90 8.69 -4.61 12.62
C THR A 90 9.68 -5.44 13.40
N ASP A 91 10.89 -5.58 12.89
CA ASP A 91 12.04 -6.09 13.63
C ASP A 91 12.52 -5.07 14.69
N ALA A 92 13.60 -5.41 15.39
CA ALA A 92 14.19 -4.57 16.42
C ALA A 92 14.68 -3.21 15.90
N ASP A 93 15.03 -3.12 14.62
CA ASP A 93 15.53 -1.91 13.96
C ASP A 93 14.37 -1.04 13.41
N GLY A 94 13.14 -1.55 13.49
CA GLY A 94 11.94 -0.89 13.00
C GLY A 94 11.65 -1.15 11.52
N ASN A 95 12.37 -2.08 10.89
CA ASN A 95 12.13 -2.47 9.51
C ASN A 95 11.07 -3.59 9.45
N ILE A 96 10.39 -3.76 8.32
CA ILE A 96 9.35 -4.79 8.14
C ILE A 96 9.90 -5.91 7.26
N PRO A 97 10.22 -7.10 7.84
CA PRO A 97 10.61 -8.26 7.06
C PRO A 97 9.48 -8.70 6.14
N LEU A 98 9.75 -8.78 4.84
CA LEU A 98 8.76 -9.18 3.85
C LEU A 98 8.68 -10.71 3.77
N LYS A 99 7.45 -11.23 3.77
CA LYS A 99 7.14 -12.65 3.58
C LYS A 99 6.21 -12.82 2.39
N LYS A 100 6.27 -13.97 1.73
CA LYS A 100 5.46 -14.25 0.55
C LYS A 100 3.98 -14.41 0.89
N ILE A 101 3.14 -13.57 0.30
CA ILE A 101 1.67 -13.69 0.40
C ILE A 101 1.17 -14.63 -0.70
N SER A 102 1.53 -14.36 -1.95
CA SER A 102 0.99 -15.09 -3.10
C SER A 102 1.81 -14.91 -4.37
N GLY A 103 1.41 -15.63 -5.43
CA GLY A 103 1.97 -15.50 -6.77
C GLY A 103 3.11 -16.48 -7.06
N SER A 104 3.85 -16.18 -8.12
CA SER A 104 4.87 -17.02 -8.73
C SER A 104 6.00 -17.39 -7.77
N ALA A 105 6.71 -18.49 -8.07
CA ALA A 105 7.90 -18.86 -7.33
C ALA A 105 8.96 -17.75 -7.44
N LEU A 106 9.56 -17.38 -6.32
CA LEU A 106 10.59 -16.35 -6.31
C LEU A 106 11.93 -17.00 -6.67
N PRO A 107 12.78 -16.34 -7.48
CA PRO A 107 14.12 -16.85 -7.76
C PRO A 107 14.90 -17.07 -6.46
N THR A 108 15.58 -18.21 -6.28
CA THR A 108 16.35 -18.48 -5.05
C THR A 108 17.47 -17.47 -4.83
N ALA A 109 18.01 -16.88 -5.91
CA ALA A 109 19.01 -15.81 -5.86
C ALA A 109 18.51 -14.52 -5.20
N ILE A 110 17.19 -14.31 -5.08
CA ILE A 110 16.63 -13.08 -4.49
C ILE A 110 16.98 -12.92 -3.01
N GLY A 111 17.29 -14.00 -2.29
CA GLY A 111 17.59 -13.95 -0.86
C GLY A 111 16.43 -13.39 -0.04
N THR A 112 16.71 -12.37 0.78
CA THR A 112 15.72 -11.74 1.65
C THR A 112 15.49 -10.27 1.32
N LEU A 113 14.24 -9.81 1.49
CA LEU A 113 13.84 -8.43 1.32
C LEU A 113 13.19 -7.89 2.59
N VAL A 114 13.54 -6.66 2.96
CA VAL A 114 13.02 -5.98 4.15
C VAL A 114 12.63 -4.56 3.76
N LEU A 115 11.42 -4.12 4.11
CA LEU A 115 11.05 -2.71 3.98
C LEU A 115 11.68 -1.92 5.12
N GLY A 116 12.58 -1.02 4.80
CA GLY A 116 13.24 -0.13 5.75
C GLY A 116 12.71 1.30 5.69
N ARG A 117 13.37 2.16 6.46
CA ARG A 117 13.18 3.60 6.47
C ARG A 117 14.48 4.29 6.10
N ALA A 118 14.41 5.33 5.27
CA ALA A 118 15.56 6.20 5.08
C ALA A 118 15.85 6.93 6.41
N ALA A 119 17.12 6.99 6.82
CA ALA A 119 17.52 7.79 7.95
C ALA A 119 17.26 9.26 7.62
N VAL A 120 16.23 9.87 8.21
CA VAL A 120 16.06 11.32 8.16
C VAL A 120 17.25 11.90 8.91
N ALA A 121 18.17 12.55 8.20
CA ALA A 121 19.23 13.34 8.81
C ALA A 121 18.57 14.49 9.58
N VAL A 122 18.27 14.24 10.86
CA VAL A 122 17.90 15.30 11.79
C VAL A 122 19.16 16.14 11.98
N SER A 123 19.24 17.27 11.28
CA SER A 123 20.21 18.32 11.57
C SER A 123 19.84 18.92 12.93
N SER A 124 20.19 18.21 13.99
CA SER A 124 20.17 18.72 15.35
C SER A 124 21.42 19.58 15.52
N SER A 125 21.39 20.79 14.94
CA SER A 125 22.31 21.84 15.34
C SER A 125 21.86 22.40 16.68
N CYS A 126 22.27 21.76 17.79
CA CYS A 126 22.39 22.39 19.09
C CYS A 126 23.37 21.61 19.97
N GLY A 127 24.58 22.15 20.11
CA GLY A 127 25.32 22.17 21.37
C GLY A 127 25.90 20.86 21.88
N ALA A 128 27.21 20.74 21.74
CA ALA A 128 28.06 19.77 22.42
C ALA A 128 27.74 19.59 23.92
N LEU A 129 27.82 18.35 24.40
CA LEU A 129 28.42 18.05 25.70
C LEU A 129 29.01 16.63 25.68
N TYR A 130 30.23 16.53 26.21
CA TYR A 130 31.12 15.36 26.13
C TYR A 130 30.88 14.35 27.27
N THR A 131 31.55 13.20 27.11
CA THR A 131 31.89 12.12 28.09
C THR A 131 30.79 11.10 28.42
N ALA A 132 31.04 9.80 28.65
CA ALA A 132 32.16 8.87 28.38
C ALA A 132 31.72 7.44 28.75
N GLY A 133 32.14 6.42 27.98
CA GLY A 133 32.61 5.11 28.47
C GLY A 133 31.60 4.02 28.93
N ALA A 134 31.56 2.90 28.20
CA ALA A 134 31.68 1.50 28.67
C ALA A 134 31.14 0.55 27.57
N ALA A 135 31.99 -0.10 26.77
CA ALA A 135 32.63 -1.40 27.02
C ALA A 135 31.73 -2.63 26.70
N GLY A 136 32.05 -3.24 25.55
CA GLY A 136 32.00 -4.65 25.16
C GLY A 136 31.07 -5.65 25.87
N ALA A 137 30.29 -6.36 25.05
CA ALA A 137 30.07 -7.80 25.24
C ALA A 137 29.90 -8.48 23.88
N ALA A 138 30.88 -9.30 23.52
CA ALA A 138 30.74 -10.35 22.52
C ALA A 138 29.79 -11.43 23.08
N GLY A 139 28.85 -11.90 22.26
CA GLY A 139 27.86 -12.89 22.65
C GLY A 139 27.43 -13.73 21.46
N VAL A 140 28.10 -14.87 21.35
CA VAL A 140 27.99 -15.99 20.40
C VAL A 140 26.54 -16.34 20.04
N ALA A 141 26.30 -16.59 18.75
CA ALA A 141 25.08 -17.18 18.24
C ALA A 141 24.94 -18.64 18.71
N THR A 142 23.75 -18.99 19.21
CA THR A 142 23.32 -20.37 19.37
C THR A 142 21.92 -20.50 18.77
N GLU A 143 21.86 -21.22 17.66
CA GLU A 143 20.61 -21.71 17.07
C GLU A 143 19.93 -22.66 18.05
N THR A 144 18.61 -22.56 18.20
CA THR A 144 17.83 -23.64 18.82
C THR A 144 16.53 -23.80 18.04
N ALA A 145 16.45 -24.96 17.39
CA ALA A 145 15.27 -25.51 16.76
C ALA A 145 14.35 -26.17 17.82
N ALA A 146 13.03 -26.00 17.66
CA ALA A 146 11.93 -26.87 18.13
C ALA A 146 10.62 -26.04 18.13
N ALA A 147 9.43 -26.52 17.80
CA ALA A 147 8.96 -27.85 17.45
C ALA A 147 7.65 -27.72 16.64
N ILE A 148 7.41 -28.76 15.84
CA ILE A 148 6.15 -29.06 15.16
C ILE A 148 5.10 -29.41 16.22
N ALA A 149 3.95 -28.73 16.20
CA ALA A 149 2.74 -29.20 16.86
C ALA A 149 1.68 -29.49 15.79
N ALA A 150 1.52 -30.78 15.49
CA ALA A 150 0.40 -31.30 14.74
C ALA A 150 -0.87 -31.16 15.58
N GLY A 151 -1.91 -30.57 15.00
CA GLY A 151 -3.23 -30.44 15.60
C GLY A 151 -4.27 -30.37 14.50
N THR A 152 -4.77 -31.54 14.10
CA THR A 152 -5.88 -31.74 13.17
C THR A 152 -7.15 -31.14 13.76
N GLY A 153 -7.73 -30.16 13.07
CA GLY A 153 -9.00 -29.55 13.43
C GLY A 153 -9.52 -28.67 12.29
N VAL A 154 -10.25 -29.28 11.37
CA VAL A 154 -10.98 -28.55 10.32
C VAL A 154 -12.17 -27.85 10.98
N VAL A 155 -12.06 -26.54 11.08
CA VAL A 155 -13.20 -25.61 11.17
C VAL A 155 -12.97 -24.53 10.13
N THR A 156 -13.72 -24.64 9.03
CA THR A 156 -13.81 -23.65 7.97
C THR A 156 -14.52 -22.40 8.51
N ALA A 157 -13.76 -21.49 9.09
CA ALA A 157 -14.18 -20.13 9.39
C ALA A 157 -13.12 -19.18 8.83
N GLY A 158 -13.52 -18.35 7.86
CA GLY A 158 -12.65 -17.44 7.13
C GLY A 158 -11.65 -16.72 8.05
N VAL A 159 -10.37 -16.97 7.83
CA VAL A 159 -9.30 -16.30 8.56
C VAL A 159 -9.24 -14.87 8.06
N VAL A 160 -9.77 -13.92 8.85
CA VAL A 160 -9.49 -12.50 8.62
C VAL A 160 -7.99 -12.31 8.78
N ALA A 161 -7.29 -12.19 7.66
CA ALA A 161 -5.86 -11.91 7.64
C ALA A 161 -5.61 -10.58 8.36
N GLY A 162 -4.72 -10.57 9.35
CA GLY A 162 -4.36 -9.33 10.05
C GLY A 162 -3.78 -8.30 9.08
N PHE A 163 -4.02 -7.02 9.38
CA PHE A 163 -3.51 -5.90 8.58
C PHE A 163 -1.99 -5.97 8.39
N LEU A 164 -1.54 -5.67 7.18
CA LEU A 164 -0.13 -5.61 6.81
C LEU A 164 0.42 -4.23 7.19
N GLY A 165 1.63 -4.21 7.76
CA GLY A 165 2.38 -2.98 8.00
C GLY A 165 3.02 -2.43 6.71
N GLY A 166 3.29 -3.32 5.75
CA GLY A 166 3.74 -2.95 4.41
C GLY A 166 3.54 -4.10 3.42
N MET A 167 3.38 -3.73 2.15
CA MET A 167 3.17 -4.65 1.04
C MET A 167 3.99 -4.21 -0.17
N VAL A 168 4.53 -5.22 -0.85
CA VAL A 168 5.29 -5.05 -2.09
C VAL A 168 4.76 -6.04 -3.12
N ALA A 169 4.29 -5.54 -4.26
CA ALA A 169 3.98 -6.37 -5.41
C ALA A 169 5.13 -6.30 -6.42
N MET A 170 5.48 -7.43 -7.03
CA MET A 170 6.60 -7.55 -7.97
C MET A 170 6.15 -8.25 -9.24
N LEU A 171 6.64 -7.77 -10.37
CA LEU A 171 6.44 -8.34 -11.69
C LEU A 171 7.79 -8.50 -12.39
N TRP A 172 8.18 -9.74 -12.67
CA TRP A 172 9.28 -10.05 -13.60
C TRP A 172 8.72 -10.08 -15.01
N PRO A 173 9.21 -9.23 -15.93
CA PRO A 173 8.70 -9.18 -17.28
C PRO A 173 8.87 -10.53 -17.99
N SER A 174 7.90 -10.91 -18.83
CA SER A 174 8.00 -12.09 -19.68
C SER A 174 9.29 -12.05 -20.53
N SER A 175 10.04 -13.15 -20.57
CA SER A 175 11.19 -13.27 -21.47
C SER A 175 10.71 -13.53 -22.90
N LEU A 176 10.68 -12.49 -23.73
CA LEU A 176 10.15 -12.58 -25.10
C LEU A 176 11.21 -12.88 -26.17
N GLY A 177 12.50 -12.61 -25.89
CA GLY A 177 13.59 -12.84 -26.85
C GLY A 177 13.51 -11.99 -28.12
N ASP A 178 12.62 -11.01 -28.18
CA ASP A 178 12.27 -10.25 -29.38
C ASP A 178 12.95 -8.87 -29.47
N SER A 179 13.94 -8.61 -28.61
CA SER A 179 14.70 -7.34 -28.51
C SER A 179 13.83 -6.08 -28.26
N SER A 180 12.55 -6.25 -27.93
CA SER A 180 11.66 -5.13 -27.59
C SER A 180 11.79 -4.70 -26.12
N LEU A 181 12.45 -5.50 -25.30
CA LEU A 181 12.66 -5.25 -23.89
C LEU A 181 14.00 -4.58 -23.64
N TYR A 182 14.05 -3.69 -22.64
CA TYR A 182 15.32 -3.14 -22.20
C TYR A 182 16.28 -4.24 -21.73
N THR A 183 17.57 -4.08 -22.03
CA THR A 183 18.61 -4.89 -21.39
C THR A 183 18.89 -4.40 -19.98
N GLU A 184 19.50 -5.25 -19.14
CA GLU A 184 19.92 -4.87 -17.79
C GLU A 184 20.89 -3.68 -17.83
N ASP A 185 21.88 -3.71 -18.72
CA ASP A 185 22.85 -2.62 -18.90
C ASP A 185 22.19 -1.30 -19.30
N GLN A 186 21.15 -1.35 -20.13
CA GLN A 186 20.38 -0.15 -20.48
C GLN A 186 19.69 0.42 -19.24
N LEU A 187 19.00 -0.42 -18.46
CA LEU A 187 18.29 0.02 -17.26
C LEU A 187 19.23 0.63 -16.22
N GLN A 188 20.44 0.10 -16.05
CA GLN A 188 21.45 0.67 -15.13
C GLN A 188 21.83 2.13 -15.47
N SER A 189 21.71 2.54 -16.73
CA SER A 189 22.03 3.91 -17.17
C SER A 189 20.84 4.88 -17.15
N LEU A 190 19.63 4.37 -16.94
CA LEU A 190 18.39 5.14 -17.07
C LEU A 190 17.88 5.63 -15.70
N LYS A 191 17.35 6.85 -15.66
CA LYS A 191 16.62 7.38 -14.50
C LYS A 191 15.13 7.07 -14.56
N LYS A 192 14.60 6.92 -15.78
CA LYS A 192 13.23 6.52 -16.06
C LYS A 192 13.24 5.56 -17.25
N ALA A 193 12.35 4.60 -17.26
CA ALA A 193 12.19 3.67 -18.36
C ALA A 193 10.70 3.48 -18.70
N ARG A 194 10.45 3.20 -19.97
CA ARG A 194 9.09 3.01 -20.50
C ARG A 194 8.55 1.66 -20.04
N THR A 195 7.28 1.56 -19.64
CA THR A 195 6.56 0.31 -19.38
C THR A 195 5.18 0.34 -20.06
N ARG A 196 4.66 -0.82 -20.49
CA ARG A 196 3.28 -0.95 -21.01
C ARG A 196 2.25 -1.30 -19.95
N VAL A 197 2.67 -1.48 -18.70
CA VAL A 197 1.80 -1.81 -17.58
C VAL A 197 2.14 -1.00 -16.34
N ARG A 198 1.10 -0.50 -15.66
CA ARG A 198 1.16 0.13 -14.33
C ARG A 198 0.18 -0.61 -13.42
N LEU A 199 0.63 -1.16 -12.32
CA LEU A 199 -0.16 -1.95 -11.37
C LEU A 199 -0.40 -1.16 -10.08
N HIS A 200 -1.55 -1.40 -9.49
CA HIS A 200 -1.89 -0.97 -8.15
C HIS A 200 -2.35 -2.18 -7.33
N VAL A 201 -1.86 -2.28 -6.11
CA VAL A 201 -2.29 -3.30 -5.13
C VAL A 201 -2.42 -2.65 -3.77
N GLU A 202 -3.50 -2.96 -3.07
CA GLU A 202 -3.77 -2.46 -1.73
C GLU A 202 -4.47 -3.49 -0.85
N GLN A 203 -4.38 -3.31 0.46
CA GLN A 203 -5.19 -4.04 1.42
C GLN A 203 -6.36 -3.17 1.86
N GLN A 204 -7.58 -3.70 1.68
CA GLN A 204 -8.82 -3.06 2.05
C GLN A 204 -9.06 -3.12 3.58
N ALA A 205 -10.00 -2.31 4.06
CA ALA A 205 -10.34 -2.22 5.48
C ALA A 205 -10.93 -3.52 6.09
N ASP A 206 -11.33 -4.47 5.27
CA ASP A 206 -11.77 -5.81 5.70
C ASP A 206 -10.62 -6.84 5.75
N GLY A 207 -9.41 -6.43 5.35
CA GLY A 207 -8.20 -7.26 5.30
C GLY A 207 -7.99 -7.98 3.97
N THR A 208 -8.94 -7.89 3.02
CA THR A 208 -8.78 -8.44 1.67
C THR A 208 -7.83 -7.61 0.82
N LEU A 209 -7.31 -8.20 -0.24
CA LEU A 209 -6.46 -7.50 -1.20
C LEU A 209 -7.28 -7.09 -2.42
N LYS A 210 -7.11 -5.84 -2.85
CA LYS A 210 -7.57 -5.33 -4.14
C LYS A 210 -6.35 -5.10 -5.02
N GLY A 211 -6.44 -5.45 -6.30
CA GLY A 211 -5.40 -5.15 -7.25
C GLY A 211 -5.91 -5.10 -8.68
N TYR A 212 -5.39 -4.16 -9.46
CA TYR A 212 -5.70 -3.93 -10.87
C TYR A 212 -4.51 -3.23 -11.53
N GLY A 213 -4.52 -3.14 -12.85
CA GLY A 213 -3.53 -2.35 -13.57
C GLY A 213 -4.12 -1.68 -14.80
N TYR A 214 -3.35 -0.75 -15.36
CA TYR A 214 -3.66 -0.08 -16.61
C TYR A 214 -2.57 -0.35 -17.63
N ASN A 215 -3.00 -0.56 -18.88
CA ASN A 215 -2.11 -0.50 -20.03
C ASN A 215 -1.80 0.98 -20.36
N THR A 216 -0.54 1.30 -20.61
CA THR A 216 -0.10 2.69 -20.80
C THR A 216 -0.05 3.14 -22.26
N GLN A 217 -0.32 2.26 -23.23
CA GLN A 217 -0.12 2.55 -24.67
C GLN A 217 -0.79 3.85 -25.13
N LYS A 218 -1.99 4.17 -24.62
CA LYS A 218 -2.73 5.40 -24.99
C LYS A 218 -2.41 6.60 -24.10
N ARG A 219 -1.57 6.44 -23.08
CA ARG A 219 -1.26 7.45 -22.06
C ARG A 219 0.25 7.56 -21.92
N THR A 220 0.86 8.37 -22.80
CA THR A 220 2.31 8.63 -22.79
C THR A 220 2.76 9.34 -21.52
N ASP A 221 1.87 10.02 -20.83
CA ASP A 221 2.10 10.57 -19.49
C ASP A 221 2.26 9.46 -18.41
N TRP A 222 1.77 8.25 -18.66
CA TRP A 222 1.84 7.12 -17.72
C TRP A 222 2.96 6.13 -18.02
N GLU A 223 3.55 6.17 -19.22
CA GLU A 223 4.46 5.11 -19.69
C GLU A 223 5.85 5.18 -19.05
N MET A 224 6.31 6.36 -18.61
CA MET A 224 7.67 6.56 -18.08
C MET A 224 7.69 6.54 -16.56
N ILE A 225 8.28 5.50 -15.96
CA ILE A 225 8.40 5.37 -14.50
C ILE A 225 9.84 5.42 -14.02
N PRO A 226 10.11 5.79 -12.76
CA PRO A 226 11.47 5.88 -12.25
C PRO A 226 12.15 4.51 -12.19
N VAL A 227 13.45 4.52 -12.48
CA VAL A 227 14.35 3.38 -12.29
C VAL A 227 15.11 3.61 -10.99
N VAL A 228 15.04 2.65 -10.08
CA VAL A 228 15.69 2.66 -8.77
C VAL A 228 16.71 1.53 -8.72
N GLN A 229 17.87 1.82 -8.12
CA GLN A 229 18.97 0.87 -7.98
C GLN A 229 19.28 0.67 -6.50
N PHE A 230 19.95 -0.43 -6.18
CA PHE A 230 20.48 -0.65 -4.84
C PHE A 230 21.84 0.02 -4.70
N ASP A 231 21.97 0.87 -3.68
CA ASP A 231 23.25 1.42 -3.24
C ASP A 231 23.87 0.53 -2.16
N GLU A 232 25.20 0.48 -2.14
CA GLU A 232 25.94 -0.21 -1.08
C GLU A 232 26.01 0.68 0.17
N GLN A 233 25.34 0.28 1.24
CA GLN A 233 25.41 0.95 2.54
C GLN A 233 26.00 -0.03 3.57
N GLY A 234 27.34 -0.04 3.65
CA GLY A 234 28.08 -1.00 4.47
C GLY A 234 27.87 -2.44 3.98
N ALA A 235 27.34 -3.30 4.85
CA ALA A 235 27.01 -4.69 4.50
C ALA A 235 25.63 -4.86 3.83
N GLN A 236 24.83 -3.78 3.77
CA GLN A 236 23.47 -3.82 3.21
C GLN A 236 23.46 -3.27 1.78
N ARG A 237 22.45 -3.71 1.02
CA ARG A 237 22.09 -3.13 -0.27
C ARG A 237 20.75 -2.44 -0.10
N VAL A 238 20.70 -1.13 -0.30
CA VAL A 238 19.53 -0.30 0.03
C VAL A 238 19.07 0.43 -1.23
N ALA A 239 17.81 0.23 -1.60
CA ALA A 239 17.13 0.99 -2.65
C ALA A 239 16.20 2.02 -2.00
N ASP A 240 16.35 3.29 -2.36
CA ASP A 240 15.52 4.39 -1.87
C ASP A 240 14.44 4.74 -2.90
N PHE A 241 13.18 4.71 -2.45
CA PHE A 241 12.00 4.96 -3.28
C PHE A 241 11.39 6.34 -3.05
N GLY A 242 12.05 7.18 -2.25
CA GLY A 242 11.51 8.46 -1.81
C GLY A 242 10.53 8.30 -0.64
N ASP A 243 10.05 9.44 -0.13
CA ASP A 243 9.10 9.53 0.99
C ASP A 243 9.54 8.75 2.26
N GLY A 244 10.85 8.56 2.43
CA GLY A 244 11.40 7.81 3.56
C GLY A 244 11.23 6.28 3.48
N VAL A 245 10.78 5.74 2.36
CA VAL A 245 10.60 4.29 2.14
C VAL A 245 11.82 3.70 1.43
N THR A 246 12.44 2.68 2.03
CA THR A 246 13.56 1.96 1.43
C THR A 246 13.28 0.46 1.34
N LEU A 247 13.92 -0.22 0.39
CA LEU A 247 13.98 -1.68 0.35
C LEU A 247 15.42 -2.10 0.62
N ILE A 248 15.60 -2.95 1.63
CA ILE A 248 16.89 -3.53 1.99
C ILE A 248 16.91 -4.94 1.42
N TRP A 249 17.94 -5.22 0.64
CA TRP A 249 18.18 -6.52 0.02
C TRP A 249 19.41 -7.18 0.61
N THR A 250 19.24 -8.47 0.95
CA THR A 250 20.35 -9.34 1.34
C THR A 250 20.40 -10.49 0.35
N PRO A 251 21.47 -10.61 -0.47
CA PRO A 251 21.58 -11.70 -1.44
C PRO A 251 21.63 -13.06 -0.76
N ALA A 252 21.18 -14.10 -1.46
CA ALA A 252 21.32 -15.47 -0.98
C ALA A 252 22.81 -15.87 -0.94
N VAL A 253 23.31 -16.26 0.24
CA VAL A 253 24.72 -16.68 0.43
C VAL A 253 25.06 -17.93 -0.37
N ASN A 254 24.07 -18.80 -0.64
CA ASN A 254 24.21 -19.95 -1.52
C ASN A 254 22.90 -20.17 -2.33
N PRO A 255 22.91 -20.05 -3.67
CA PRO A 255 21.71 -20.22 -4.51
C PRO A 255 21.06 -21.61 -4.42
N SER A 256 21.80 -22.61 -3.93
CA SER A 256 21.32 -23.98 -3.69
C SER A 256 20.81 -24.22 -2.27
N SER A 257 21.06 -23.29 -1.34
CA SER A 257 20.49 -23.34 0.00
C SER A 257 19.08 -22.74 0.00
N THR A 258 18.15 -23.40 0.68
CA THR A 258 16.70 -23.12 0.70
C THR A 258 16.31 -21.81 1.42
N SER A 259 17.22 -20.84 1.55
CA SER A 259 16.96 -19.55 2.22
C SER A 259 16.23 -18.57 1.29
N GLY A 260 15.06 -18.99 0.79
CA GLY A 260 14.13 -18.13 0.06
C GLY A 260 13.21 -17.38 1.01
N ILE A 261 12.53 -16.35 0.48
CA ILE A 261 11.54 -15.58 1.25
C ILE A 261 10.43 -16.52 1.76
N PRO A 262 10.23 -16.65 3.09
CA PRO A 262 9.27 -17.59 3.65
C PRO A 262 7.82 -17.14 3.40
N PRO A 263 6.84 -18.07 3.43
CA PRO A 263 5.43 -17.70 3.34
C PRO A 263 4.97 -16.87 4.55
N LEU A 264 4.00 -15.99 4.32
CA LEU A 264 3.35 -15.23 5.38
C LEU A 264 2.28 -16.08 6.06
N GLU A 265 2.41 -16.27 7.38
CA GLU A 265 1.42 -17.00 8.15
C GLU A 265 0.04 -16.32 8.10
N ALA A 266 -1.01 -17.10 7.81
CA ALA A 266 -2.36 -16.59 7.60
C ALA A 266 -2.41 -15.44 6.58
N ALA A 267 -1.69 -15.57 5.46
CA ALA A 267 -1.70 -14.60 4.36
C ALA A 267 -3.13 -14.30 3.85
N PRO A 268 -3.44 -13.04 3.49
CA PRO A 268 -4.70 -12.73 2.83
C PRO A 268 -4.80 -13.42 1.46
N GLN A 269 -6.04 -13.62 0.99
CA GLN A 269 -6.26 -14.16 -0.35
C GLN A 269 -5.77 -13.20 -1.42
N ALA A 270 -5.05 -13.73 -2.40
CA ALA A 270 -4.53 -12.98 -3.52
C ALA A 270 -5.66 -12.44 -4.43
N PRO A 271 -5.56 -11.18 -4.90
CA PRO A 271 -6.49 -10.67 -5.89
C PRO A 271 -6.18 -11.28 -7.26
N GLN A 272 -7.20 -11.45 -8.08
CA GLN A 272 -6.99 -11.64 -9.51
C GLN A 272 -6.79 -10.28 -10.17
N ILE A 273 -5.59 -10.04 -10.69
CA ILE A 273 -5.23 -8.75 -11.28
C ILE A 273 -5.45 -8.78 -12.79
N TRP A 274 -6.28 -7.82 -13.24
CA TRP A 274 -6.55 -7.54 -14.64
C TRP A 274 -5.89 -6.22 -15.04
N ILE A 275 -5.39 -6.17 -16.27
CA ILE A 275 -4.79 -5.00 -16.90
C ILE A 275 -5.83 -4.43 -17.87
N TYR A 276 -6.30 -3.23 -17.57
CA TYR A 276 -7.38 -2.58 -18.30
C TYR A 276 -6.83 -1.56 -19.30
N PRO A 277 -7.53 -1.34 -20.43
CA PRO A 277 -7.29 -0.16 -21.23
C PRO A 277 -7.66 1.10 -20.42
N PRO A 278 -7.00 2.24 -20.65
CA PRO A 278 -7.32 3.49 -19.96
C PRO A 278 -8.59 4.10 -20.57
N THR A 279 -9.78 3.60 -20.19
CA THR A 279 -11.07 4.09 -20.68
C THR A 279 -12.09 4.23 -19.54
N GLU A 280 -13.12 5.06 -19.71
CA GLU A 280 -14.20 5.22 -18.74
C GLU A 280 -14.89 3.89 -18.36
N GLN A 281 -14.99 2.95 -19.31
CA GLN A 281 -15.57 1.64 -19.02
C GLN A 281 -14.74 0.83 -18.02
N ALA A 282 -13.41 0.99 -18.01
CA ALA A 282 -12.56 0.34 -17.02
C ALA A 282 -12.83 0.86 -15.61
N ASP A 283 -13.07 2.16 -15.47
CA ASP A 283 -13.27 2.80 -14.16
C ASP A 283 -14.55 2.33 -13.47
N ASN A 284 -15.61 2.13 -14.26
CA ASN A 284 -16.86 1.53 -13.78
C ASN A 284 -16.68 0.09 -13.29
N ILE A 285 -15.71 -0.65 -13.85
CA ILE A 285 -15.42 -2.04 -13.46
C ILE A 285 -14.52 -2.09 -12.22
N ILE A 286 -13.51 -1.22 -12.14
CA ILE A 286 -12.51 -1.23 -11.06
C ILE A 286 -13.10 -0.72 -9.74
N VAL A 287 -14.15 0.11 -9.81
CA VAL A 287 -14.85 0.76 -8.69
C VAL A 287 -13.89 1.62 -7.86
N SER A 288 -14.00 2.94 -7.96
CA SER A 288 -13.08 3.90 -7.30
C SER A 288 -11.60 3.63 -7.61
N PRO A 289 -11.17 3.65 -8.88
CA PRO A 289 -9.76 3.54 -9.22
C PRO A 289 -8.97 4.76 -8.73
N ILE A 290 -7.71 4.51 -8.41
CA ILE A 290 -6.65 5.51 -8.42
C ILE A 290 -5.86 5.34 -9.72
N TYR A 291 -5.20 6.41 -10.17
CA TYR A 291 -4.52 6.42 -11.47
C TYR A 291 -2.99 6.39 -11.32
N PRO A 292 -2.26 6.01 -12.38
CA PRO A 292 -0.81 5.77 -12.30
C PRO A 292 0.04 6.96 -11.82
N ASP A 293 -0.43 8.18 -11.95
CA ASP A 293 0.26 9.38 -11.44
C ASP A 293 0.42 9.35 -9.90
N THR A 294 -0.46 8.64 -9.19
CA THR A 294 -0.40 8.50 -7.73
C THR A 294 0.23 7.17 -7.28
N TYR A 295 0.63 6.30 -8.21
CA TYR A 295 1.22 5.01 -7.87
C TYR A 295 2.63 5.19 -7.31
N LYS A 296 2.97 4.39 -6.29
CA LYS A 296 4.35 4.23 -5.81
C LYS A 296 4.98 3.01 -6.48
N ASP A 297 5.26 3.12 -7.77
CA ASP A 297 5.79 2.03 -8.58
C ASP A 297 7.03 2.41 -9.39
N PHE A 298 7.91 1.43 -9.56
CA PHE A 298 9.29 1.64 -9.99
C PHE A 298 9.79 0.45 -10.80
N ILE A 299 10.84 0.67 -11.59
CA ILE A 299 11.69 -0.42 -12.07
C ILE A 299 12.86 -0.54 -11.12
N LEU A 300 12.99 -1.71 -10.47
CA LEU A 300 14.07 -2.00 -9.54
C LEU A 300 15.15 -2.81 -10.24
N VAL A 301 16.36 -2.26 -10.27
CA VAL A 301 17.55 -2.89 -10.88
C VAL A 301 18.46 -3.39 -9.78
N PHE A 302 18.76 -4.69 -9.82
CA PHE A 302 19.69 -5.33 -8.89
C PHE A 302 21.14 -5.08 -9.33
N PRO A 303 22.12 -5.14 -8.41
CA PRO A 303 23.52 -5.04 -8.78
C PRO A 303 23.93 -6.07 -9.83
N ALA A 304 24.77 -5.65 -10.77
CA ALA A 304 25.25 -6.48 -11.87
C ALA A 304 25.90 -7.78 -11.36
N GLY A 305 25.57 -8.91 -12.00
CA GLY A 305 26.12 -10.22 -11.62
C GLY A 305 25.49 -10.85 -10.37
N SER A 306 24.45 -10.23 -9.78
CA SER A 306 23.68 -10.80 -8.67
C SER A 306 22.90 -12.06 -9.03
N GLY A 307 22.66 -12.29 -10.33
CA GLY A 307 21.80 -13.37 -10.82
C GLY A 307 20.30 -13.10 -10.62
N VAL A 308 19.93 -11.88 -10.22
CA VAL A 308 18.53 -11.44 -10.07
C VAL A 308 18.22 -10.44 -11.17
N GLN A 309 17.23 -10.74 -12.01
CA GLN A 309 16.81 -9.86 -13.08
C GLN A 309 16.09 -8.62 -12.54
N PRO A 310 16.19 -7.45 -13.22
CA PRO A 310 15.38 -6.29 -12.92
C PRO A 310 13.88 -6.62 -12.90
N LEU A 311 13.14 -5.99 -12.00
CA LEU A 311 11.70 -6.24 -11.83
C LEU A 311 10.93 -4.93 -11.70
N TYR A 312 9.65 -4.97 -12.06
CA TYR A 312 8.71 -3.88 -11.76
C TYR A 312 8.16 -4.09 -10.35
N ILE A 313 8.18 -3.05 -9.54
CA ILE A 313 7.77 -3.09 -8.13
C ILE A 313 6.69 -2.06 -7.85
N VAL A 314 5.67 -2.45 -7.08
CA VAL A 314 4.66 -1.55 -6.51
C VAL A 314 4.76 -1.61 -5.00
N MET A 315 4.79 -0.44 -4.38
CA MET A 315 4.84 -0.30 -2.94
C MET A 315 3.51 0.20 -2.42
N ASN A 316 2.95 -0.51 -1.45
CA ASN A 316 1.86 -0.02 -0.64
C ASN A 316 2.24 -0.19 0.82
N VAL A 317 2.73 0.90 1.39
CA VAL A 317 3.44 0.85 2.64
C VAL A 317 2.81 1.89 3.55
N ARG A 318 2.29 1.46 4.71
CA ARG A 318 1.78 2.38 5.75
C ARG A 318 2.94 2.92 6.60
N LEU A 319 4.04 3.29 5.93
CA LEU A 319 5.24 3.90 6.51
C LEU A 319 5.39 5.36 6.11
N ASP A 320 4.39 6.00 5.47
CA ASP A 320 4.49 7.43 5.15
C ASP A 320 4.83 8.19 6.44
N PRO A 321 6.02 8.78 6.56
CA PRO A 321 6.36 9.57 7.73
C PRO A 321 5.59 10.89 7.64
N GLY A 322 5.23 11.46 8.78
CA GLY A 322 4.55 12.74 8.77
C GLY A 322 4.48 13.40 10.12
N THR A 323 4.19 14.68 10.08
CA THR A 323 4.06 15.53 11.26
C THR A 323 2.60 15.72 11.57
N VAL A 324 2.24 15.51 12.83
CA VAL A 324 0.84 15.69 13.26
C VAL A 324 0.42 17.14 13.10
N MET A 325 -0.71 17.33 12.44
CA MET A 325 -1.36 18.60 12.19
C MET A 325 -2.86 18.50 12.51
N GLY A 326 -3.58 19.61 12.42
CA GLY A 326 -5.00 19.70 12.80
C GLY A 326 -5.22 20.12 14.25
N GLN A 327 -6.42 20.58 14.57
CA GLN A 327 -6.76 21.14 15.88
C GLN A 327 -7.37 20.12 16.84
N GLY A 328 -8.04 19.09 16.32
CA GLY A 328 -8.94 18.26 17.10
C GLY A 328 -10.27 18.98 17.35
N LYS A 329 -11.12 18.39 18.19
CA LYS A 329 -12.39 18.99 18.59
C LYS A 329 -12.56 18.94 20.09
N ASP A 330 -13.20 19.96 20.64
CA ASP A 330 -13.61 19.94 22.04
C ASP A 330 -14.73 18.92 22.22
N VAL A 331 -14.56 18.03 23.19
CA VAL A 331 -15.48 16.94 23.45
C VAL A 331 -16.13 17.15 24.81
N THR A 332 -17.46 17.19 24.84
CA THR A 332 -18.24 17.27 26.08
C THR A 332 -18.88 15.92 26.40
N GLY A 333 -18.79 15.48 27.67
CA GLY A 333 -19.39 14.23 28.13
C GLY A 333 -18.53 12.99 27.79
N ILE A 334 -19.20 11.87 27.47
CA ILE A 334 -18.51 10.60 27.19
C ILE A 334 -17.94 10.63 25.78
N TRP A 335 -16.61 10.70 25.67
CA TRP A 335 -15.91 10.88 24.40
C TRP A 335 -16.23 9.79 23.37
N LEU A 336 -16.06 8.52 23.76
CA LEU A 336 -16.28 7.40 22.84
C LEU A 336 -17.76 7.02 22.66
N ALA A 337 -18.71 7.81 23.17
CA ALA A 337 -20.13 7.59 22.90
C ALA A 337 -20.47 7.79 21.42
N GLY A 338 -19.75 8.68 20.71
CA GLY A 338 -19.92 8.93 19.27
C GLY A 338 -19.23 7.90 18.37
N ALA A 339 -18.46 6.95 18.92
CA ALA A 339 -17.67 5.99 18.12
C ALA A 339 -18.54 4.93 17.38
N THR A 340 -19.85 4.94 17.59
CA THR A 340 -20.82 4.03 16.97
C THR A 340 -21.79 4.75 16.01
N SER A 341 -21.52 6.00 15.64
CA SER A 341 -22.40 6.79 14.78
C SER A 341 -21.62 7.76 13.89
N GLY A 342 -22.24 8.24 12.82
CA GLY A 342 -21.62 9.19 11.88
C GLY A 342 -20.27 8.69 11.36
N LEU A 343 -19.25 9.55 11.39
CA LEU A 343 -17.87 9.19 11.07
C LEU A 343 -17.06 8.69 12.28
N GLY A 344 -17.67 8.61 13.47
CA GLY A 344 -17.01 8.28 14.73
C GLY A 344 -16.81 9.46 15.66
N ALA A 345 -16.08 9.23 16.75
CA ALA A 345 -15.72 10.26 17.73
C ALA A 345 -14.45 11.00 17.28
N PRO A 346 -14.43 12.33 17.21
CA PRO A 346 -13.25 13.09 16.78
C PRO A 346 -12.10 12.96 17.79
N ILE A 347 -10.88 13.26 17.37
CA ILE A 347 -9.73 13.36 18.30
C ILE A 347 -9.92 14.60 19.19
N PRO A 348 -9.87 14.48 20.54
CA PRO A 348 -10.01 15.61 21.44
C PRO A 348 -8.90 16.64 21.27
N THR A 349 -9.22 17.93 21.37
CA THR A 349 -8.25 19.04 21.28
C THR A 349 -7.04 18.84 22.21
N GLU A 350 -7.28 18.42 23.46
CA GLU A 350 -6.20 18.16 24.43
C GLU A 350 -5.22 17.07 23.95
N ILE A 351 -5.73 16.04 23.27
CA ILE A 351 -4.89 14.96 22.72
C ILE A 351 -4.18 15.44 21.45
N ALA A 352 -4.86 16.20 20.60
CA ALA A 352 -4.27 16.83 19.44
C ALA A 352 -3.10 17.75 19.83
N ASP A 353 -3.27 18.61 20.84
CA ASP A 353 -2.24 19.53 21.33
C ASP A 353 -0.98 18.79 21.79
N GLN A 354 -1.13 17.65 22.47
CA GLN A 354 0.00 16.83 22.91
C GLN A 354 0.78 16.19 21.76
N LEU A 355 0.14 15.96 20.61
CA LEU A 355 0.74 15.26 19.48
C LEU A 355 1.17 16.21 18.36
N ARG A 356 0.54 17.37 18.24
CA ARG A 356 0.75 18.35 17.17
C ARG A 356 2.22 18.74 17.07
N GLY A 357 2.74 18.79 15.85
CA GLY A 357 4.14 19.09 15.58
C GLY A 357 5.11 17.94 15.85
N LYS A 358 4.67 16.82 16.44
CA LYS A 358 5.50 15.61 16.55
C LYS A 358 5.50 14.87 15.21
N SER A 359 6.68 14.42 14.80
CA SER A 359 6.83 13.57 13.62
C SER A 359 6.79 12.10 14.01
N PHE A 360 6.08 11.32 13.20
CA PHE A 360 5.96 9.87 13.34
C PHE A 360 6.43 9.21 12.06
N GLY A 361 7.18 8.11 12.19
CA GLY A 361 7.65 7.33 11.05
C GLY A 361 6.59 6.39 10.49
N THR A 362 5.52 6.11 11.24
CA THR A 362 4.41 5.23 10.81
C THR A 362 3.11 5.65 11.47
N PHE A 363 1.98 5.35 10.83
CA PHE A 363 0.67 5.59 11.43
C PHE A 363 0.44 4.74 12.69
N ASP A 364 1.04 3.55 12.81
CA ASP A 364 0.96 2.76 14.05
C ASP A 364 1.71 3.42 15.21
N SER A 365 2.88 4.02 14.95
CA SER A 365 3.63 4.76 15.98
C SER A 365 2.84 5.97 16.47
N PHE A 366 2.18 6.70 15.55
CA PHE A 366 1.21 7.74 15.88
C PHE A 366 0.04 7.18 16.71
N ARG A 367 -0.60 6.09 16.27
CA ARG A 367 -1.72 5.45 16.98
C ARG A 367 -1.32 5.06 18.41
N ARG A 368 -0.12 4.51 18.61
CA ARG A 368 0.40 4.17 19.93
C ARG A 368 0.59 5.40 20.81
N ALA A 369 1.17 6.47 20.25
CA ALA A 369 1.35 7.73 20.96
C ALA A 369 0.00 8.38 21.32
N LEU A 370 -0.99 8.28 20.44
CA LEU A 370 -2.34 8.75 20.68
C LEU A 370 -2.99 8.06 21.89
N TRP A 371 -2.92 6.72 21.96
CA TRP A 371 -3.48 6.02 23.12
C TRP A 371 -2.69 6.28 24.41
N LYS A 372 -1.37 6.46 24.33
CA LYS A 372 -0.57 6.87 25.49
C LYS A 372 -0.94 8.28 25.97
N ALA A 373 -1.18 9.22 25.06
CA ALA A 373 -1.62 10.57 25.36
C ALA A 373 -3.00 10.55 26.05
N VAL A 374 -3.94 9.74 25.55
CA VAL A 374 -5.24 9.53 26.22
C VAL A 374 -5.03 9.02 27.64
N ALA A 375 -4.12 8.05 27.83
CA ALA A 375 -3.81 7.46 29.13
C ALA A 375 -3.17 8.43 30.15
N SER A 376 -2.73 9.61 29.70
CA SER A 376 -2.16 10.66 30.56
C SER A 376 -3.10 11.84 30.82
N THR A 377 -4.38 11.74 30.43
CA THR A 377 -5.40 12.78 30.65
C THR A 377 -6.52 12.27 31.55
N GLU A 378 -7.41 13.17 31.99
CA GLU A 378 -8.62 12.80 32.76
C GLU A 378 -9.61 11.93 31.97
N LEU A 379 -9.45 11.82 30.63
CA LEU A 379 -10.27 10.92 29.81
C LEU A 379 -10.18 9.46 30.26
N VAL A 380 -9.12 9.05 30.97
CA VAL A 380 -8.97 7.69 31.52
C VAL A 380 -10.10 7.29 32.44
N GLU A 381 -10.76 8.25 33.12
CA GLU A 381 -11.88 7.99 34.02
C GLU A 381 -13.09 7.35 33.30
N GLN A 382 -13.16 7.49 31.97
CA GLN A 382 -14.20 6.90 31.14
C GLN A 382 -13.93 5.45 30.73
N PHE A 383 -12.76 4.90 31.10
CA PHE A 383 -12.31 3.57 30.72
C PHE A 383 -12.20 2.64 31.94
N THR A 384 -12.24 1.33 31.68
CA THR A 384 -11.91 0.33 32.70
C THR A 384 -10.40 0.25 32.93
N ASP A 385 -9.97 -0.17 34.12
CA ASP A 385 -8.54 -0.28 34.46
C ASP A 385 -7.74 -1.10 33.43
N ASN A 386 -8.28 -2.23 32.98
CA ASN A 386 -7.64 -3.06 31.95
C ASN A 386 -7.50 -2.33 30.60
N ASN A 387 -8.43 -1.42 30.26
CA ASN A 387 -8.28 -0.58 29.07
C ASN A 387 -7.26 0.53 29.29
N VAL A 388 -7.19 1.11 30.48
CA VAL A 388 -6.17 2.10 30.85
C VAL A 388 -4.77 1.49 30.74
N ASP A 389 -4.54 0.30 31.29
CA ASP A 389 -3.24 -0.39 31.22
C ASP A 389 -2.82 -0.68 29.77
N ARG A 390 -3.78 -1.12 28.93
CA ARG A 390 -3.54 -1.29 27.49
C ARG A 390 -3.12 0.02 26.82
N MET A 391 -3.80 1.12 27.13
CA MET A 391 -3.50 2.42 26.53
C MET A 391 -2.14 2.96 26.98
N ARG A 392 -1.73 2.72 28.23
CA ARG A 392 -0.36 3.01 28.73
C ARG A 392 0.73 2.27 27.94
N GLU A 393 0.44 1.06 27.48
CA GLU A 393 1.31 0.30 26.57
C GLU A 393 1.19 0.72 25.08
N GLY A 394 0.36 1.72 24.75
CA GLY A 394 0.07 2.16 23.39
C GLY A 394 -0.89 1.26 22.61
N LYS A 395 -1.53 0.30 23.27
CA LYS A 395 -2.57 -0.56 22.65
C LYS A 395 -3.91 0.17 22.69
N ALA A 396 -4.69 0.02 21.62
CA ALA A 396 -6.06 0.54 21.61
C ALA A 396 -6.93 -0.13 22.69
N PRO A 397 -7.82 0.63 23.36
CA PRO A 397 -8.77 0.09 24.32
C PRO A 397 -9.76 -0.85 23.61
N LYS A 398 -10.29 -1.81 24.36
CA LYS A 398 -11.29 -2.76 23.87
C LYS A 398 -12.66 -2.09 23.76
N ALA A 399 -13.32 -2.32 22.63
CA ALA A 399 -14.71 -1.97 22.43
C ALA A 399 -15.62 -2.95 23.19
N ARG A 400 -16.87 -2.53 23.45
CA ARG A 400 -17.91 -3.37 24.05
C ARG A 400 -18.14 -4.58 23.15
N TYR A 401 -18.48 -5.71 23.75
CA TYR A 401 -18.65 -6.98 23.01
C TYR A 401 -19.60 -6.86 21.81
N ARG A 402 -20.72 -6.13 21.98
CA ARG A 402 -21.73 -5.90 20.93
C ARG A 402 -21.26 -5.02 19.76
N ASP A 403 -20.18 -4.25 19.95
CA ASP A 403 -19.63 -3.29 18.97
C ASP A 403 -18.37 -3.86 18.28
N ARG A 404 -18.06 -5.14 18.51
CA ARG A 404 -16.97 -5.87 17.86
C ARG A 404 -17.39 -6.42 16.49
N ALA A 405 -16.40 -6.67 15.63
CA ALA A 405 -16.59 -7.32 14.33
C ALA A 405 -15.64 -8.52 14.19
N GLY A 406 -16.13 -9.72 14.48
CA GLY A 406 -15.31 -10.94 14.51
C GLY A 406 -14.14 -10.81 15.50
N LYS A 407 -12.91 -10.98 15.02
CA LYS A 407 -11.68 -10.83 15.84
C LYS A 407 -11.32 -9.37 16.14
N ARG A 408 -11.92 -8.40 15.43
CA ARG A 408 -11.69 -6.96 15.65
C ARG A 408 -12.46 -6.51 16.88
N GLY A 409 -11.73 -6.39 17.99
CA GLY A 409 -12.32 -6.10 19.30
C GLY A 409 -11.84 -4.84 19.99
N SER A 410 -10.97 -4.05 19.35
CA SER A 410 -10.43 -2.81 19.88
C SER A 410 -10.96 -1.63 19.07
N PHE A 411 -11.03 -0.43 19.66
CA PHE A 411 -11.33 0.78 18.88
C PHE A 411 -10.29 0.99 17.77
N GLU A 412 -10.72 1.58 16.67
CA GLU A 412 -9.93 1.79 15.45
C GLU A 412 -9.92 3.28 15.10
N LEU A 413 -8.88 3.72 14.37
CA LEU A 413 -8.81 5.07 13.81
C LEU A 413 -9.25 5.02 12.35
N HIS A 414 -10.16 5.90 11.98
CA HIS A 414 -10.72 6.03 10.64
C HIS A 414 -10.39 7.41 10.07
N HIS A 415 -9.90 7.45 8.83
CA HIS A 415 -9.73 8.69 8.08
C HIS A 415 -11.05 9.07 7.41
N ALA A 416 -11.56 10.27 7.67
CA ALA A 416 -12.81 10.76 7.07
C ALA A 416 -12.66 10.95 5.56
N ASP A 417 -11.62 11.68 5.15
CA ASP A 417 -11.10 11.70 3.79
C ASP A 417 -10.10 10.56 3.65
N GLU A 418 -10.44 9.57 2.84
CA GLU A 418 -9.59 8.40 2.62
C GLU A 418 -8.20 8.80 2.12
N VAL A 419 -7.18 8.19 2.71
CA VAL A 419 -5.79 8.39 2.29
C VAL A 419 -5.60 8.05 0.81
N ALA A 420 -6.29 7.02 0.32
CA ALA A 420 -6.28 6.62 -1.10
C ALA A 420 -6.81 7.72 -2.05
N LYS A 421 -7.64 8.65 -1.53
CA LYS A 421 -8.21 9.79 -2.27
C LYS A 421 -7.45 11.10 -1.99
N GLY A 422 -6.23 11.02 -1.44
CA GLY A 422 -5.41 12.19 -1.11
C GLY A 422 -5.65 12.75 0.30
N GLY A 423 -6.42 12.05 1.14
CA GLY A 423 -6.63 12.41 2.54
C GLY A 423 -5.32 12.42 3.33
N LYS A 424 -5.16 13.41 4.21
CA LYS A 424 -3.92 13.56 4.99
C LYS A 424 -3.83 12.51 6.08
N VAL A 425 -2.68 11.83 6.15
CA VAL A 425 -2.44 10.69 7.06
C VAL A 425 -2.37 11.10 8.53
N TYR A 426 -1.72 12.23 8.84
CA TYR A 426 -1.45 12.71 10.21
C TYR A 426 -2.22 14.00 10.56
N ASP A 427 -3.27 14.31 9.80
CA ASP A 427 -4.18 15.38 10.16
C ASP A 427 -5.22 14.84 11.14
N VAL A 428 -5.17 15.27 12.41
CA VAL A 428 -6.09 14.78 13.44
C VAL A 428 -7.53 15.23 13.21
N ASP A 429 -7.75 16.28 12.40
CA ASP A 429 -9.09 16.71 11.99
C ASP A 429 -9.68 15.75 10.95
N ASN A 430 -8.82 15.02 10.24
CA ASN A 430 -9.20 13.94 9.33
C ASN A 430 -9.40 12.60 10.06
N LEU A 431 -9.18 12.52 11.38
CA LEU A 431 -9.21 11.27 12.13
C LEU A 431 -10.41 11.18 13.08
N ASN A 432 -11.04 10.00 13.09
CA ASN A 432 -12.10 9.66 14.02
C ASN A 432 -11.86 8.29 14.66
N VAL A 433 -12.19 8.16 15.94
CA VAL A 433 -12.22 6.90 16.66
C VAL A 433 -13.56 6.21 16.42
N VAL A 434 -13.51 4.97 15.93
CA VAL A 434 -14.69 4.16 15.61
C VAL A 434 -14.62 2.80 16.29
N THR A 435 -15.79 2.23 16.54
CA THR A 435 -15.89 0.81 16.90
C THR A 435 -15.70 -0.06 15.66
N PRO A 436 -15.16 -1.29 15.78
CA PRO A 436 -14.96 -2.18 14.64
C PRO A 436 -16.21 -2.44 13.81
N LYS A 437 -17.36 -2.60 14.48
CA LYS A 437 -18.63 -2.81 13.79
C LYS A 437 -19.04 -1.58 12.99
N HIS A 438 -18.99 -0.40 13.60
CA HIS A 438 -19.35 0.85 12.93
C HIS A 438 -18.38 1.20 11.79
N HIS A 439 -17.08 0.88 11.94
CA HIS A 439 -16.11 1.08 10.87
C HIS A 439 -16.46 0.28 9.61
N LEU A 440 -16.95 -0.95 9.75
CA LEU A 440 -17.46 -1.73 8.62
C LEU A 440 -18.73 -1.10 8.02
N ASP A 441 -19.61 -0.55 8.85
CA ASP A 441 -20.84 0.08 8.38
C ASP A 441 -20.57 1.36 7.59
N ILE A 442 -19.54 2.14 7.96
CA ILE A 442 -19.08 3.30 7.18
C ILE A 442 -18.64 2.87 5.77
N HIS A 443 -17.78 1.84 5.67
CA HIS A 443 -17.27 1.36 4.36
C HIS A 443 -18.27 0.53 3.55
N ARG A 444 -19.41 0.14 4.13
CA ARG A 444 -20.49 -0.53 3.38
C ARG A 444 -21.44 0.45 2.71
N ASN A 445 -21.54 1.67 3.23
CA ASN A 445 -22.54 2.66 2.84
C ASN A 445 -21.94 3.90 2.13
N GLY A 446 -20.60 4.00 2.07
CA GLY A 446 -19.86 4.95 1.24
C GLY A 446 -19.17 4.23 0.10
#